data_AF-A0A3B8SU77-F1
#
_entry.id   AF-A0A3B8SU77-F1
#
_cell.length_a   1.000
_cell.length_b   1.000
_cell.length_c   1.000
_cell.angle_alpha   90.00
_cell.angle_beta   90.00
_cell.angle_gamma   90.00
#
_symmetry.space_group_name_H-M   'P 1'
#
loop_
_entity.id
_entity.type
_entity.pdbx_description
1 polymer ?
#
loop_
_entity_poly.entity_id
_entity_poly.type
_entity_poly.pdbx_seq_one_letter_code
_entity_poly.pdbx_strand_id
1 'polypeptide(L)'
;MRIGIDIDDTTLITVKSMIKYADKYDIEDLGHKGTNNNLGMIKDRYYLKVLYGWDDETKFSFFHKYYKNVLEECVPFTNSPDIIRKLKNEGNEIYFITARLTNIKDCNVEDITKKTFNKYGIIYDKLIVNAKDKLQYCLDNKIDIFIEDSYETCKELKKHGIKTILVTTKMNENIKDDDIIRVSNWDEIYKIVSELK
;
A
#
# COMPACT_ATOMS: atom_id res chain seq x y z
N MET A 1 21.56 -1.22 -2.46
CA MET A 1 20.51 -1.88 -3.28
C MET A 1 19.48 -0.85 -3.69
N ARG A 2 18.67 -1.17 -4.71
CA ARG A 2 17.46 -0.44 -5.10
C ARG A 2 16.24 -1.13 -4.49
N ILE A 3 15.63 -0.46 -3.52
CA ILE A 3 14.52 -1.00 -2.73
C ILE A 3 13.23 -0.38 -3.25
N GLY A 4 12.34 -1.22 -3.78
CA GLY A 4 10.98 -0.85 -4.12
C GLY A 4 10.05 -1.03 -2.93
N ILE A 5 9.14 -0.10 -2.71
CA ILE A 5 8.23 -0.10 -1.55
C ILE A 5 6.83 0.32 -2.01
N ASP A 6 5.81 -0.45 -1.64
CA ASP A 6 4.43 0.02 -1.74
C ASP A 6 4.07 1.05 -0.67
N ILE A 7 3.00 1.81 -0.90
CA ILE A 7 2.51 2.83 0.04
C ILE A 7 1.36 2.32 0.90
N ASP A 8 0.30 1.81 0.30
CA ASP A 8 -0.99 1.60 0.98
C ASP A 8 -0.97 0.28 1.74
N ASP A 9 -1.17 0.33 3.05
CA ASP A 9 -1.12 -0.84 3.94
C ASP A 9 0.25 -1.56 4.00
N THR A 10 1.29 -0.92 3.44
CA THR A 10 2.72 -1.26 3.59
C THR A 10 3.50 -0.18 4.35
N THR A 11 3.45 1.07 3.87
CA THR A 11 4.15 2.22 4.48
C THR A 11 3.20 3.08 5.29
N LEU A 12 1.98 3.29 4.78
CA LEU A 12 0.91 4.06 5.41
C LEU A 12 -0.29 3.16 5.68
N ILE A 13 -0.89 3.29 6.87
CA ILE A 13 -2.13 2.60 7.23
C ILE A 13 -3.28 3.28 6.48
N THR A 14 -3.75 2.65 5.41
CA THR A 14 -4.75 3.22 4.49
C THR A 14 -6.11 2.58 4.68
N VAL A 15 -6.16 1.29 5.05
CA VAL A 15 -7.42 0.59 5.34
C VAL A 15 -8.28 1.34 6.39
N LYS A 16 -7.66 1.99 7.39
CA LYS A 16 -8.39 2.70 8.44
C LYS A 16 -9.20 3.88 7.89
N SER A 17 -8.55 4.77 7.13
CA SER A 17 -9.24 5.91 6.53
C SER A 17 -10.16 5.45 5.40
N MET A 18 -9.78 4.44 4.63
CA MET A 18 -10.64 3.87 3.58
C MET A 18 -11.98 3.38 4.15
N ILE A 19 -11.96 2.55 5.20
CA ILE A 19 -13.18 2.01 5.81
C ILE A 19 -14.01 3.14 6.43
N LYS A 20 -13.39 4.07 7.16
CA LYS A 20 -14.08 5.24 7.73
C LYS A 20 -14.91 5.99 6.69
N TYR A 21 -14.31 6.31 5.54
CA TYR A 21 -15.02 7.06 4.50
C TYR A 21 -15.95 6.18 3.67
N ALA A 22 -15.66 4.88 3.53
CA ALA A 22 -16.54 3.96 2.85
C ALA A 22 -17.83 3.73 3.66
N ASP A 23 -17.75 3.57 4.98
CA ASP A 23 -18.92 3.50 5.87
C ASP A 23 -19.74 4.78 5.78
N LYS A 24 -19.05 5.93 5.78
CA LYS A 24 -19.70 7.23 5.59
C LYS A 24 -20.48 7.30 4.28
N TYR A 25 -19.87 6.90 3.17
CA TYR A 25 -20.52 6.88 1.86
C TYR A 25 -21.69 5.89 1.84
N ASP A 26 -21.51 4.68 2.35
CA ASP A 26 -22.56 3.66 2.36
C ASP A 26 -23.79 4.15 3.16
N ILE A 27 -23.58 4.76 4.33
CA ILE A 27 -24.66 5.22 5.21
C ILE A 27 -25.30 6.51 4.69
N GLU A 28 -24.50 7.54 4.44
CA GLU A 28 -25.01 8.89 4.17
C GLU A 28 -25.41 9.09 2.69
N ASP A 29 -24.67 8.47 1.76
CA ASP A 29 -24.89 8.66 0.33
C ASP A 29 -25.78 7.57 -0.29
N LEU A 30 -25.66 6.31 0.16
CA LEU A 30 -26.45 5.19 -0.38
C LEU A 30 -27.65 4.82 0.48
N GLY A 31 -27.73 5.32 1.72
CA GLY A 31 -28.81 4.99 2.66
C GLY A 31 -28.76 3.55 3.17
N HIS A 32 -27.60 2.91 3.08
CA HIS A 32 -27.35 1.57 3.60
C HIS A 32 -26.93 1.62 5.08
N LYS A 33 -26.45 0.50 5.63
CA LYS A 33 -26.12 0.37 7.05
C LYS A 33 -24.62 0.53 7.37
N GLY A 34 -23.77 0.64 6.36
CA GLY A 34 -22.32 0.53 6.54
C GLY A 34 -21.90 -0.88 6.92
N THR A 35 -20.63 -1.03 7.29
CA THR A 35 -20.09 -2.27 7.83
C THR A 35 -20.32 -2.38 9.33
N ASN A 36 -20.22 -3.59 9.86
CA ASN A 36 -20.19 -3.84 11.31
C ASN A 36 -18.76 -3.69 11.90
N ASN A 37 -17.84 -3.01 11.20
CA ASN A 37 -16.40 -2.98 11.51
C ASN A 37 -15.73 -4.36 11.57
N ASN A 38 -16.39 -5.43 11.13
CA ASN A 38 -15.79 -6.75 11.01
C ASN A 38 -15.27 -6.92 9.59
N LEU A 39 -13.96 -6.82 9.42
CA LEU A 39 -13.30 -7.12 8.15
C LEU A 39 -13.52 -8.59 7.74
N GLY A 40 -13.89 -9.50 8.65
CA GLY A 40 -14.08 -10.91 8.33
C GLY A 40 -12.85 -11.55 7.68
N MET A 41 -13.05 -12.59 6.88
CA MET A 41 -12.01 -13.13 5.99
C MET A 41 -12.07 -12.41 4.64
N ILE A 42 -11.53 -11.20 4.55
CA ILE A 42 -11.23 -10.64 3.23
C ILE A 42 -9.92 -11.25 2.75
N LYS A 43 -9.92 -11.80 1.54
CA LYS A 43 -8.78 -12.52 0.97
C LYS A 43 -7.98 -11.71 -0.05
N ASP A 44 -8.39 -10.48 -0.33
CA ASP A 44 -7.75 -9.66 -1.34
C ASP A 44 -7.96 -8.14 -1.14
N ARG A 45 -7.27 -7.36 -1.97
CA ARG A 45 -7.31 -5.89 -2.00
C ARG A 45 -8.65 -5.30 -2.46
N TYR A 46 -9.64 -6.11 -2.84
CA TYR A 46 -10.97 -5.68 -3.27
C TYR A 46 -11.98 -5.68 -2.11
N TYR A 47 -11.50 -5.39 -0.90
CA TYR A 47 -12.31 -5.40 0.31
C TYR A 47 -13.56 -4.54 0.25
N LEU A 48 -13.57 -3.44 -0.51
CA LEU A 48 -14.78 -2.62 -0.65
C LEU A 48 -15.94 -3.39 -1.31
N LYS A 49 -15.64 -4.21 -2.33
CA LYS A 49 -16.66 -5.07 -2.95
C LYS A 49 -17.14 -6.15 -2.00
N VAL A 50 -16.22 -6.74 -1.23
CA VAL A 50 -16.54 -7.82 -0.27
C VAL A 50 -17.38 -7.29 0.89
N LEU A 51 -17.03 -6.12 1.42
CA LEU A 51 -17.66 -5.54 2.61
C LEU A 51 -19.01 -4.89 2.31
N TYR A 52 -19.11 -4.18 1.19
CA TYR A 52 -20.29 -3.36 0.88
C TYR A 52 -21.12 -3.89 -0.29
N GLY A 53 -20.61 -4.87 -1.05
CA GLY A 53 -21.29 -5.36 -2.25
C GLY A 53 -21.30 -4.37 -3.42
N TRP A 54 -20.51 -3.28 -3.34
CA TRP A 54 -20.48 -2.26 -4.37
C TRP A 54 -19.99 -2.80 -5.72
N ASP A 55 -20.67 -2.39 -6.78
CA ASP A 55 -20.18 -2.53 -8.14
C ASP A 55 -19.09 -1.49 -8.45
N ASP A 56 -18.53 -1.56 -9.65
CA ASP A 56 -17.45 -0.66 -10.04
C ASP A 56 -17.92 0.80 -10.13
N GLU A 57 -19.14 1.05 -10.59
CA GLU A 57 -19.70 2.41 -10.69
C GLU A 57 -19.83 3.07 -9.31
N THR A 58 -20.40 2.34 -8.34
CA THR A 58 -20.55 2.79 -6.95
C THR A 58 -19.20 3.02 -6.31
N LYS A 59 -18.26 2.08 -6.49
CA LYS A 59 -16.89 2.19 -5.98
C LYS A 59 -16.14 3.40 -6.55
N PHE A 60 -16.27 3.67 -7.85
CA PHE A 60 -15.62 4.85 -8.46
C PHE A 60 -16.30 6.15 -8.04
N SER A 61 -17.62 6.16 -7.85
CA SER A 61 -18.35 7.31 -7.28
C SER A 61 -17.88 7.63 -5.86
N PHE A 62 -17.67 6.60 -5.03
CA PHE A 62 -17.01 6.74 -3.73
C PHE A 62 -15.61 7.37 -3.86
N PHE A 63 -14.76 6.84 -4.74
CA PHE A 63 -13.41 7.40 -4.91
C PHE A 63 -13.44 8.86 -5.39
N HIS A 64 -14.34 9.21 -6.31
CA HIS A 64 -14.53 10.59 -6.76
C HIS A 64 -14.92 11.55 -5.63
N LYS A 65 -15.68 11.07 -4.64
CA LYS A 65 -16.14 11.90 -3.54
C LYS A 65 -15.15 11.97 -2.37
N TYR A 66 -14.58 10.84 -1.97
CA TYR A 66 -13.88 10.72 -0.68
C TYR A 66 -12.42 10.29 -0.76
N TYR A 67 -11.89 9.92 -1.93
CA TYR A 67 -10.51 9.41 -1.99
C TYR A 67 -9.47 10.42 -1.51
N LYS A 68 -9.68 11.72 -1.79
CA LYS A 68 -8.84 12.79 -1.26
C LYS A 68 -8.76 12.73 0.27
N ASN A 69 -9.91 12.62 0.93
CA ASN A 69 -9.98 12.54 2.39
C ASN A 69 -9.29 11.28 2.92
N VAL A 70 -9.47 10.14 2.25
CA VAL A 70 -8.80 8.88 2.59
C VAL A 70 -7.27 9.08 2.62
N LEU A 71 -6.72 9.69 1.57
CA LEU A 71 -5.27 9.90 1.42
C LEU A 71 -4.70 10.92 2.41
N GLU A 72 -5.44 11.99 2.71
CA GLU A 72 -5.02 13.05 3.63
C GLU A 72 -5.01 12.59 5.10
N GLU A 73 -5.80 11.57 5.45
CA GLU A 73 -5.85 11.00 6.81
C GLU A 73 -4.93 9.78 7.03
N CYS A 74 -4.20 9.35 6.00
CA CYS A 74 -3.23 8.25 6.13
C CYS A 74 -2.13 8.60 7.14
N VAL A 75 -1.78 7.63 7.99
CA VAL A 75 -0.68 7.72 8.96
C VAL A 75 0.32 6.59 8.71
N PRO A 76 1.62 6.77 8.97
CA PRO A 76 2.60 5.72 8.77
C PRO A 76 2.40 4.53 9.71
N PHE A 77 2.81 3.33 9.27
CA PHE A 77 3.04 2.23 10.20
C PHE A 77 4.17 2.59 11.16
N THR A 78 4.11 2.03 12.38
CA THR A 78 5.16 2.18 13.39
C THR A 78 6.54 1.92 12.79
N ASN A 79 7.48 2.82 13.09
CA ASN A 79 8.88 2.82 12.62
C ASN A 79 9.11 2.90 11.11
N SER A 80 8.07 2.87 10.26
CA SER A 80 8.26 2.93 8.80
C SER A 80 9.09 4.13 8.33
N PRO A 81 8.85 5.39 8.78
CA PRO A 81 9.63 6.52 8.30
C PRO A 81 11.09 6.48 8.77
N ASP A 82 11.31 6.04 10.01
CA ASP A 82 12.65 5.92 10.61
C ASP A 82 13.49 4.86 9.90
N ILE A 83 12.88 3.71 9.60
CA ILE A 83 13.58 2.61 8.94
C ILE A 83 13.85 2.92 7.47
N ILE A 84 12.90 3.54 6.77
CA ILE A 84 13.15 4.02 5.39
C ILE A 84 14.32 5.02 5.37
N ARG A 85 14.33 5.98 6.32
CA ARG A 85 15.46 6.91 6.48
C ARG A 85 16.77 6.18 6.71
N LYS A 86 16.77 5.21 7.64
CA LYS A 86 17.95 4.42 7.99
C LYS A 86 18.48 3.66 6.77
N LEU A 87 17.62 2.93 6.07
CA LEU A 87 17.97 2.19 4.86
C LEU A 87 18.57 3.11 3.79
N LYS A 88 17.98 4.29 3.58
CA LYS A 88 18.50 5.29 2.65
C LYS A 88 19.88 5.83 3.07
N ASN A 89 20.06 6.15 4.35
CA ASN A 89 21.34 6.65 4.89
C ASN A 89 22.46 5.62 4.81
N GLU A 90 22.14 4.33 4.77
CA GLU A 90 23.10 3.25 4.55
C GLU A 90 23.43 3.02 3.05
N GLY A 91 23.09 3.97 2.18
CA GLY A 91 23.47 3.96 0.76
C GLY A 91 22.52 3.20 -0.16
N ASN A 92 21.29 2.90 0.28
CA ASN A 92 20.28 2.32 -0.60
C ASN A 92 19.50 3.42 -1.36
N GLU A 93 19.06 3.09 -2.58
CA GLU A 93 18.08 3.90 -3.30
C GLU A 93 16.67 3.42 -2.96
N ILE A 94 15.76 4.35 -2.68
CA ILE A 94 14.38 4.06 -2.26
C ILE A 94 13.40 4.51 -3.35
N TYR A 95 12.62 3.56 -3.86
CA TYR A 95 11.61 3.75 -4.90
C TYR A 95 10.23 3.42 -4.34
N PHE A 96 9.36 4.41 -4.23
CA PHE A 96 7.95 4.16 -3.98
C PHE A 96 7.24 3.85 -5.29
N ILE A 97 6.58 2.68 -5.37
CA ILE A 97 5.86 2.22 -6.55
C ILE A 97 4.46 1.80 -6.13
N THR A 98 3.46 2.61 -6.45
CA THR A 98 2.09 2.45 -5.94
C THR A 98 1.04 2.49 -7.05
N ALA A 99 -0.02 1.69 -6.86
CA ALA A 99 -1.17 1.65 -7.76
C ALA A 99 -2.26 2.70 -7.43
N ARG A 100 -1.97 3.69 -6.56
CA ARG A 100 -2.91 4.78 -6.23
C ARG A 100 -3.49 5.43 -7.50
N LEU A 101 -4.80 5.70 -7.46
CA LEU A 101 -5.57 6.19 -8.60
C LEU A 101 -5.31 7.68 -8.84
N THR A 102 -4.71 8.06 -9.97
CA THR A 102 -4.42 9.47 -10.27
C THR A 102 -5.54 10.20 -11.00
N ASN A 103 -6.48 9.47 -11.61
CA ASN A 103 -7.56 10.04 -12.42
C ASN A 103 -8.81 10.33 -11.59
N ILE A 104 -8.63 10.93 -10.41
CA ILE A 104 -9.72 11.30 -9.50
C ILE A 104 -9.89 12.82 -9.53
N LYS A 105 -11.08 13.28 -9.90
CA LYS A 105 -11.44 14.70 -9.94
C LYS A 105 -11.10 15.40 -8.62
N ASP A 106 -10.50 16.58 -8.70
CA ASP A 106 -10.13 17.43 -7.56
C ASP A 106 -9.20 16.78 -6.52
N CYS A 107 -8.52 15.68 -6.89
CA CYS A 107 -7.60 14.92 -6.03
C CYS A 107 -6.23 14.77 -6.70
N ASN A 108 -5.29 15.67 -6.40
CA ASN A 108 -3.90 15.49 -6.81
C ASN A 108 -3.19 14.51 -5.87
N VAL A 109 -3.30 13.22 -6.20
CA VAL A 109 -2.76 12.11 -5.41
C VAL A 109 -1.26 12.20 -5.19
N GLU A 110 -0.50 12.62 -6.21
CA GLU A 110 0.94 12.72 -6.09
C GLU A 110 1.34 13.83 -5.09
N ASP A 111 0.70 15.00 -5.19
CA ASP A 111 0.94 16.11 -4.25
C ASP A 111 0.52 15.77 -2.82
N ILE A 112 -0.62 15.10 -2.64
CA ILE A 112 -1.06 14.64 -1.31
C ILE A 112 -0.06 13.65 -0.73
N THR A 113 0.39 12.69 -1.54
CA THR A 113 1.39 11.69 -1.11
C THR A 113 2.70 12.38 -0.71
N LYS A 114 3.20 13.32 -1.51
CA LYS A 114 4.40 14.10 -1.20
C LYS A 114 4.25 14.91 0.09
N LYS A 115 3.10 15.56 0.30
CA LYS A 115 2.81 16.29 1.55
C LYS A 115 2.81 15.37 2.76
N THR A 116 2.18 14.19 2.65
CA THR A 116 2.18 13.18 3.71
C THR A 116 3.60 12.69 4.00
N PHE A 117 4.39 12.38 2.97
CA PHE A 117 5.78 11.97 3.15
C PHE A 117 6.63 13.05 3.82
N ASN A 118 6.50 14.31 3.39
CA ASN A 118 7.19 15.44 4.02
C ASN A 118 6.78 15.61 5.49
N LYS A 119 5.47 15.51 5.80
CA LYS A 119 4.95 15.61 7.17
C LYS A 119 5.56 14.57 8.11
N TYR A 120 5.81 13.36 7.63
CA TYR A 120 6.37 12.25 8.42
C TYR A 120 7.88 12.05 8.20
N GLY A 121 8.53 12.93 7.44
CA GLY A 121 9.96 12.87 7.12
C GLY A 121 10.36 11.63 6.29
N ILE A 122 9.44 11.03 5.54
CA ILE A 122 9.72 9.88 4.67
C ILE A 122 10.52 10.38 3.48
N ILE A 123 11.75 9.89 3.35
CA ILE A 123 12.68 10.25 2.28
C ILE A 123 12.77 9.15 1.22
N TYR A 124 12.97 9.55 -0.03
CA TYR A 124 13.00 8.62 -1.16
C TYR A 124 13.75 9.24 -2.35
N ASP A 125 14.07 8.41 -3.33
CA ASP A 125 14.71 8.83 -4.60
C ASP A 125 13.68 9.00 -5.71
N LYS A 126 12.69 8.10 -5.77
CA LYS A 126 11.65 8.14 -6.81
C LYS A 126 10.28 7.77 -6.25
N LEU A 127 9.26 8.51 -6.70
CA LEU A 127 7.85 8.21 -6.47
C LEU A 127 7.20 7.93 -7.81
N ILE A 128 6.64 6.73 -7.96
CA ILE A 128 5.92 6.27 -9.15
C ILE A 128 4.48 5.97 -8.73
N VAL A 129 3.56 6.82 -9.17
CA VAL A 129 2.11 6.68 -8.94
C VAL A 129 1.41 6.04 -10.13
N ASN A 130 0.19 5.54 -9.93
CA ASN A 130 -0.60 4.85 -10.95
C ASN A 130 0.13 3.64 -11.59
N ALA A 131 1.02 3.00 -10.81
CA ALA A 131 1.77 1.82 -11.22
C ALA A 131 0.92 0.56 -11.06
N LYS A 132 -0.03 0.35 -11.98
CA LYS A 132 -0.89 -0.86 -11.99
C LYS A 132 -0.10 -2.14 -12.27
N ASP A 133 0.82 -2.06 -13.23
CA ASP A 133 1.79 -3.12 -13.53
C ASP A 133 3.10 -2.80 -12.81
N LYS A 134 3.21 -3.24 -11.55
CA LYS A 134 4.42 -3.00 -10.75
C LYS A 134 5.62 -3.76 -11.27
N LEU A 135 5.42 -4.90 -11.95
CA LEU A 135 6.50 -5.69 -12.51
C LEU A 135 7.30 -4.87 -13.52
N GLN A 136 6.62 -4.24 -14.49
CA GLN A 136 7.29 -3.41 -15.49
C GLN A 136 8.13 -2.30 -14.84
N TYR A 137 7.58 -1.57 -13.87
CA TYR A 137 8.32 -0.54 -13.16
C TYR A 137 9.51 -1.09 -12.36
N CYS A 138 9.36 -2.26 -11.73
CA CYS A 138 10.46 -2.89 -11.01
C CYS A 138 11.60 -3.28 -11.96
N LEU A 139 11.29 -3.84 -13.14
CA LEU A 139 12.28 -4.19 -14.15
C LEU A 139 12.99 -2.95 -14.71
N ASP A 140 12.24 -1.91 -15.10
CA ASP A 140 12.77 -0.68 -15.68
C ASP A 140 13.69 0.06 -14.71
N ASN A 141 13.37 0.04 -13.41
CA ASN A 141 14.15 0.69 -12.37
C ASN A 141 15.20 -0.25 -11.75
N LYS A 142 15.28 -1.51 -12.19
CA LYS A 142 16.21 -2.53 -11.68
C LYS A 142 16.10 -2.70 -10.16
N ILE A 143 14.87 -2.87 -9.68
CA ILE A 143 14.60 -3.08 -8.25
C ILE A 143 15.14 -4.44 -7.82
N ASP A 144 15.97 -4.45 -6.78
CA ASP A 144 16.59 -5.66 -6.23
C ASP A 144 15.61 -6.41 -5.31
N ILE A 145 14.85 -5.65 -4.52
CA ILE A 145 13.90 -6.15 -3.54
C ILE A 145 12.67 -5.24 -3.45
N PHE A 146 11.49 -5.85 -3.30
CA PHE A 146 10.21 -5.15 -3.21
C PHE A 146 9.46 -5.49 -1.91
N ILE A 147 9.00 -4.46 -1.19
CA ILE A 147 8.23 -4.57 0.06
C ILE A 147 6.78 -4.22 -0.25
N GLU A 148 5.85 -5.12 0.06
CA GLU A 148 4.47 -5.08 -0.45
C GLU A 148 3.52 -5.91 0.42
N ASP A 149 2.26 -5.52 0.56
CA ASP A 149 1.23 -6.28 1.29
C ASP A 149 0.37 -7.16 0.35
N SER A 150 0.35 -6.88 -0.95
CA SER A 150 -0.30 -7.70 -1.95
C SER A 150 0.48 -8.99 -2.23
N TYR A 151 -0.03 -10.12 -1.73
CA TYR A 151 0.51 -11.46 -2.00
C TYR A 151 0.67 -11.78 -3.49
N GLU A 152 -0.34 -11.47 -4.32
CA GLU A 152 -0.28 -11.71 -5.76
C GLU A 152 0.83 -10.89 -6.43
N THR A 153 1.01 -9.64 -6.02
CA THR A 153 2.11 -8.80 -6.50
C THR A 153 3.47 -9.38 -6.07
N CYS A 154 3.61 -9.81 -4.81
CA CYS A 154 4.84 -10.46 -4.36
C CYS A 154 5.15 -11.72 -5.19
N LYS A 155 4.14 -12.56 -5.45
CA LYS A 155 4.32 -13.76 -6.30
C LYS A 155 4.72 -13.43 -7.71
N GLU A 156 4.07 -12.45 -8.33
CA GLU A 156 4.38 -12.03 -9.69
C GLU A 156 5.81 -11.52 -9.81
N LEU A 157 6.24 -10.63 -8.91
CA LEU A 157 7.60 -10.10 -8.88
C LEU A 157 8.63 -11.21 -8.63
N LYS A 158 8.38 -12.09 -7.66
CA LYS A 158 9.26 -13.23 -7.36
C LYS A 158 9.43 -14.17 -8.55
N LYS A 159 8.35 -14.47 -9.28
CA LYS A 159 8.41 -15.29 -10.50
C LYS A 159 9.35 -14.71 -11.57
N HIS A 160 9.56 -13.39 -11.56
CA HIS A 160 10.46 -12.68 -12.48
C HIS A 160 11.81 -12.34 -11.85
N GLY A 161 12.19 -13.02 -10.76
CA GLY A 161 13.52 -12.93 -10.17
C GLY A 161 13.74 -11.75 -9.21
N ILE A 162 12.70 -10.98 -8.90
CA ILE A 162 12.78 -9.87 -7.94
C ILE A 162 12.53 -10.41 -6.54
N LYS A 163 13.40 -10.11 -5.56
CA LYS A 163 13.17 -10.52 -4.17
C LYS A 163 11.95 -9.78 -3.61
N THR A 164 11.14 -10.43 -2.80
CA THR A 164 9.94 -9.81 -2.22
C THR A 164 9.82 -10.07 -0.73
N ILE A 165 9.36 -9.06 0.00
CA ILE A 165 8.96 -9.16 1.41
C ILE A 165 7.47 -8.85 1.48
N LEU A 166 6.69 -9.82 1.93
CA LEU A 166 5.25 -9.69 2.13
C LEU A 166 4.95 -9.10 3.52
N VAL A 167 4.39 -7.90 3.56
CA VAL A 167 3.91 -7.28 4.80
C VAL A 167 2.59 -7.92 5.19
N THR A 168 2.51 -8.43 6.42
CA THR A 168 1.31 -9.11 6.91
C THR A 168 0.20 -8.11 7.22
N THR A 169 -0.96 -8.33 6.61
CA THR A 169 -2.19 -7.57 6.87
C THR A 169 -3.33 -8.52 7.17
N LYS A 170 -4.47 -7.98 7.64
CA LYS A 170 -5.70 -8.77 7.81
C LYS A 170 -6.16 -9.46 6.53
N MET A 171 -5.82 -8.91 5.37
CA MET A 171 -6.25 -9.45 4.08
C MET A 171 -5.43 -10.67 3.64
N ASN A 172 -4.20 -10.80 4.15
CA ASN A 172 -3.25 -11.82 3.69
C ASN A 172 -2.76 -12.76 4.81
N GLU A 173 -3.15 -12.56 6.07
CA GLU A 173 -2.67 -13.33 7.24
C GLU A 173 -3.01 -14.83 7.17
N ASN A 174 -4.06 -15.18 6.42
CA ASN A 174 -4.52 -16.56 6.26
C ASN A 174 -3.92 -17.26 5.02
N ILE A 175 -3.11 -16.56 4.21
CA ILE A 175 -2.46 -17.14 3.04
C ILE A 175 -1.20 -17.87 3.49
N LYS A 176 -1.20 -19.19 3.28
CA LYS A 176 -0.06 -20.08 3.56
C LYS A 176 0.78 -20.27 2.31
N ASP A 177 1.98 -19.73 2.32
CA ASP A 177 2.99 -19.90 1.29
C ASP A 177 4.37 -19.78 1.94
N ASP A 178 5.03 -20.92 2.17
CA ASP A 178 6.33 -20.98 2.85
C ASP A 178 7.47 -20.46 1.95
N ASP A 179 7.22 -20.29 0.66
CA ASP A 179 8.21 -19.73 -0.26
C ASP A 179 8.29 -18.20 -0.17
N ILE A 180 7.32 -17.51 0.44
CA ILE A 180 7.33 -16.05 0.51
C ILE A 180 7.78 -15.58 1.90
N ILE A 181 8.87 -14.81 1.90
CA ILE A 181 9.33 -14.13 3.11
C ILE A 181 8.25 -13.16 3.57
N ARG A 182 7.80 -13.33 4.81
CA ARG A 182 6.74 -12.56 5.42
C ARG A 182 7.23 -11.87 6.68
N VAL A 183 6.74 -10.65 6.88
CA VAL A 183 7.07 -9.82 8.05
C VAL A 183 5.80 -9.26 8.68
N SER A 184 5.87 -8.88 9.94
CA SER A 184 4.75 -8.26 10.67
C SER A 184 4.98 -6.78 11.00
N ASN A 185 6.20 -6.28 10.81
CA ASN A 185 6.57 -4.91 11.15
C ASN A 185 7.83 -4.46 10.37
N TRP A 186 8.14 -3.17 10.46
CA TRP A 186 9.28 -2.58 9.78
C TRP A 186 10.64 -2.96 10.39
N ASP A 187 10.70 -3.33 11.67
CA ASP A 187 11.95 -3.78 12.29
C ASP A 187 12.44 -5.12 11.68
N GLU A 188 11.50 -6.04 11.39
CA GLU A 188 11.78 -7.29 10.66
C GLU A 188 12.22 -7.02 9.21
N ILE A 189 11.59 -6.05 8.53
CA ILE A 189 12.02 -5.62 7.19
C ILE A 189 13.48 -5.18 7.24
N TYR A 190 13.83 -4.32 8.19
CA TYR A 190 15.20 -3.82 8.32
C TYR A 190 16.20 -4.96 8.55
N LYS A 191 15.86 -5.94 9.40
CA LYS A 191 16.70 -7.11 9.65
C LYS A 191 16.97 -7.89 8.35
N ILE A 192 15.91 -8.27 7.62
CA ILE A 192 16.04 -9.02 6.37
C ILE A 192 16.85 -8.24 5.33
N VAL A 193 16.54 -6.95 5.14
CA VAL A 193 17.24 -6.11 4.15
C VAL A 193 18.72 -5.95 4.51
N SER A 194 19.06 -5.90 5.79
CA SER A 194 20.45 -5.79 6.26
C SER A 194 21.25 -7.09 6.07
N GLU A 195 20.61 -8.25 6.19
CA GLU A 195 21.22 -9.57 5.96
C GLU A 195 21.46 -9.88 4.47
N LEU A 196 20.81 -9.13 3.56
CA LEU A 196 20.95 -9.28 2.12
C LEU A 196 22.10 -8.47 1.51
N LYS A 197 22.74 -7.58 2.28
CA LYS A 197 23.91 -6.80 1.87
C LYS A 197 25.18 -7.65 1.94
#